data_AF-A0A482XKB1-F1
#
_entry.id   AF-A0A482XKB1-F1
#
_cell.length_a   1.000
_cell.length_b   1.000
_cell.length_c   1.000
_cell.angle_alpha   90.00
_cell.angle_beta   90.00
_cell.angle_gamma   90.00
#
_symmetry.space_group_name_H-M   'P 1'
#
loop_
_entity.id
_entity.type
_entity.pdbx_description
1 polymer ?
#
loop_
_entity_poly.entity_id
_entity_poly.type
_entity_poly.pdbx_seq_one_letter_code
_entity_poly.pdbx_strand_id
1 'polypeptide(L)'
;MTLGVPVVRGLLPRMLLLWRNSFPRSNKELESEKARGDAFTWQVTLEGRAGALSAMHSFLQNCPELVTDDIIRRLLNPIESALAMLINISSVLKTYGQHLKAPAAMIRLRLYETLSLLPPQSFEGSYTHLLRLLVSEFTLGENPANTTTSQLRAACHADDSVILGSWLQETDHRTIEDQMEPNRRADGDHLQGTSAAGSGALEHDSCCLYRPVPMGEAMPGPLPLGVAVIDASVSLFGAMFARVSNKHRLQMLGHFADCIRAAKSCRADAVALNVFAALLAGMKGLHGGGGGGSGGGGSGQAAINHDDVRKAATALIVGTLTSGSPLLRCAAAECVGRLAQVACDARFTAHLAQTSFDRLKWARDVASRTGHSLALGCLHRYVGGMGSSQHLNTSVSILLALAQDATSPVVQNK
;
A
#
# COMPACT_ATOMS: atom_id res chain seq x y z
N MET A 1 25.23 -2.11 -7.01
CA MET A 1 26.54 -1.96 -6.33
C MET A 1 26.89 -3.23 -5.60
N THR A 2 27.00 -4.33 -6.34
CA THR A 2 27.30 -5.66 -5.80
C THR A 2 28.80 -5.93 -5.66
N LEU A 3 29.65 -4.97 -6.08
CA LEU A 3 31.11 -5.02 -5.99
C LEU A 3 31.65 -4.85 -4.55
N GLY A 4 30.76 -4.60 -3.58
CA GLY A 4 31.09 -4.54 -2.16
C GLY A 4 31.62 -3.19 -1.65
N VAL A 5 31.59 -3.05 -0.32
CA VAL A 5 31.98 -1.86 0.44
C VAL A 5 33.39 -1.33 0.07
N PRO A 6 34.45 -2.16 -0.09
CA PRO A 6 35.79 -1.65 -0.38
C PRO A 6 35.88 -0.86 -1.69
N VAL A 7 35.20 -1.31 -2.74
CA VAL A 7 35.19 -0.64 -4.06
C VAL A 7 34.34 0.62 -4.01
N VAL A 8 33.14 0.51 -3.43
CA VAL A 8 32.17 1.61 -3.39
C VAL A 8 32.67 2.77 -2.54
N ARG A 9 33.35 2.50 -1.42
CA ARG A 9 33.89 3.54 -0.52
C ARG A 9 34.77 4.55 -1.25
N GLY A 10 35.65 4.09 -2.15
CA GLY A 10 36.53 4.97 -2.93
C GLY A 10 35.81 5.79 -4.00
N LEU A 11 34.68 5.28 -4.52
CA LEU A 11 33.91 5.94 -5.58
C LEU A 11 32.81 6.86 -5.03
N LEU A 12 32.36 6.64 -3.79
CA LEU A 12 31.21 7.30 -3.17
C LEU A 12 31.18 8.84 -3.34
N PRO A 13 32.30 9.59 -3.17
CA PRO A 13 32.29 11.03 -3.40
C PRO A 13 31.89 11.43 -4.83
N ARG A 14 32.36 10.67 -5.84
CA ARG A 14 32.02 10.89 -7.26
C ARG A 14 30.57 10.51 -7.53
N MET A 15 30.09 9.42 -6.91
CA MET A 15 28.70 8.97 -7.05
C MET A 15 27.72 10.00 -6.49
N LEU A 16 27.98 10.52 -5.29
CA LEU A 16 27.17 11.58 -4.68
C LEU A 16 27.13 12.85 -5.54
N LEU A 17 28.23 13.19 -6.21
CA LEU A 17 28.27 14.32 -7.15
C LEU A 17 27.38 14.06 -8.39
N LEU A 18 27.48 12.88 -8.99
CA LEU A 18 26.67 12.48 -10.15
C LEU A 18 25.18 12.50 -9.83
N TRP A 19 24.81 11.89 -8.70
CA TRP A 19 23.45 11.85 -8.20
C TRP A 19 22.87 13.24 -7.93
N ARG A 20 23.64 14.11 -7.27
CA ARG A 20 23.27 15.51 -7.04
C ARG A 20 22.98 16.28 -8.34
N ASN A 21 23.65 15.93 -9.43
CA ASN A 21 23.51 16.61 -10.71
C ASN A 21 22.48 15.95 -11.64
N SER A 22 21.86 14.84 -11.22
CA SER A 22 20.86 14.13 -12.04
C SER A 22 19.49 14.82 -12.05
N PHE A 23 19.23 15.66 -11.04
CA PHE A 23 17.94 16.31 -10.81
C PHE A 23 18.07 17.84 -10.84
N PRO A 24 17.04 18.56 -11.32
CA PRO A 24 17.04 20.01 -11.30
C PRO A 24 16.94 20.49 -9.85
N ARG A 25 17.80 21.45 -9.49
CA ARG A 25 17.90 21.97 -8.11
C ARG A 25 16.87 23.04 -7.80
N SER A 26 16.15 23.50 -8.83
CA SER A 26 15.10 24.53 -8.70
C SER A 26 14.09 24.43 -9.82
N ASN A 27 12.89 25.00 -9.61
CA ASN A 27 11.89 25.13 -10.67
C ASN A 27 12.40 25.95 -11.86
N LYS A 28 13.29 26.92 -11.64
CA LYS A 28 13.91 27.70 -12.72
C LYS A 28 14.79 26.82 -13.61
N GLU A 29 15.55 25.92 -13.00
CA GLU A 29 16.37 24.96 -13.74
C GLU A 29 15.51 23.96 -14.50
N LEU A 30 14.44 23.45 -13.87
CA LEU A 30 13.46 22.58 -14.52
C LEU A 30 12.83 23.23 -15.76
N GLU A 31 12.38 24.49 -15.66
CA GLU A 31 11.81 25.21 -16.81
C GLU A 31 12.89 25.51 -17.87
N SER A 32 14.15 25.71 -17.48
CA SER A 32 15.25 25.86 -18.43
C SER A 32 15.57 24.56 -19.18
N GLU A 33 15.55 23.41 -18.50
CA GLU A 33 15.68 22.10 -19.16
C GLU A 33 14.50 21.85 -20.10
N LYS A 34 13.30 22.23 -19.65
CA LYS A 34 12.08 22.13 -20.43
C LYS A 34 12.20 22.93 -21.71
N ALA A 35 12.61 24.19 -21.66
CA ALA A 35 12.74 25.03 -22.85
C ALA A 35 13.81 24.55 -23.86
N ARG A 36 14.77 23.71 -23.44
CA ARG A 36 15.89 23.27 -24.28
C ARG A 36 15.68 21.91 -24.95
N GLY A 37 14.87 21.04 -24.35
CA GLY A 37 14.68 19.67 -24.80
C GLY A 37 13.51 19.51 -25.78
N ASP A 38 13.57 18.43 -26.57
CA ASP A 38 12.41 17.87 -27.26
C ASP A 38 11.84 16.67 -26.48
N ALA A 39 10.80 16.04 -27.03
CA ALA A 39 10.13 14.89 -26.40
C ALA A 39 11.11 13.73 -26.13
N PHE A 40 11.98 13.42 -27.10
CA PHE A 40 12.96 12.34 -26.96
C PHE A 40 14.04 12.65 -25.92
N THR A 41 14.56 13.88 -25.90
CA THR A 41 15.49 14.36 -24.86
C THR A 41 14.87 14.19 -23.47
N TRP A 42 13.59 14.52 -23.32
CA TRP A 42 12.88 14.32 -22.06
C TRP A 42 12.72 12.86 -21.70
N GLN A 43 12.41 11.98 -22.65
CA GLN A 43 12.35 10.54 -22.39
C GLN A 43 13.69 10.02 -21.83
N VAL A 44 14.79 10.30 -22.52
CA VAL A 44 16.14 9.88 -22.09
C VAL A 44 16.51 10.49 -20.73
N THR A 45 16.15 11.76 -20.50
CA THR A 45 16.40 12.44 -19.22
C THR A 45 15.65 11.76 -18.08
N LEU A 46 14.39 11.39 -18.28
CA LEU A 46 13.58 10.71 -17.26
C LEU A 46 14.08 9.29 -16.97
N GLU A 47 14.48 8.55 -18.01
CA GLU A 47 15.10 7.23 -17.87
C GLU A 47 16.43 7.31 -17.10
N GLY A 48 17.30 8.28 -17.43
CA GLY A 48 18.55 8.52 -16.70
C GLY A 48 18.32 8.88 -15.22
N ARG A 49 17.28 9.67 -14.93
CA ARG A 49 16.87 10.00 -13.55
C ARG A 49 16.36 8.79 -12.77
N ALA A 50 15.57 7.93 -13.41
CA ALA A 50 15.18 6.66 -12.81
C ALA A 50 16.39 5.75 -12.55
N GLY A 51 17.37 5.74 -13.46
CA GLY A 51 18.65 5.04 -13.28
C GLY A 51 19.45 5.56 -12.09
N ALA A 52 19.49 6.88 -11.89
CA ALA A 52 20.16 7.50 -10.74
C ALA A 52 19.54 7.05 -9.40
N LEU A 53 18.21 7.07 -9.28
CA LEU A 53 17.50 6.56 -8.09
C LEU A 53 17.71 5.06 -7.90
N SER A 54 17.69 4.27 -8.98
CA SER A 54 17.96 2.83 -8.92
C SER A 54 19.38 2.53 -8.41
N ALA A 55 20.35 3.34 -8.81
CA ALA A 55 21.72 3.25 -8.32
C ALA A 55 21.83 3.64 -6.82
N MET A 56 21.09 4.67 -6.38
CA MET A 56 21.00 5.02 -4.95
C MET A 56 20.35 3.89 -4.14
N HIS A 57 19.24 3.32 -4.60
CA HIS A 57 18.60 2.15 -3.98
C HIS A 57 19.60 1.00 -3.84
N SER A 58 20.32 0.68 -4.93
CA SER A 58 21.31 -0.39 -4.91
C SER A 58 22.48 -0.09 -3.95
N PHE A 59 22.89 1.17 -3.80
CA PHE A 59 23.87 1.58 -2.78
C PHE A 59 23.36 1.31 -1.36
N LEU A 60 22.15 1.79 -1.05
CA LEU A 60 21.53 1.63 0.26
C LEU A 60 21.37 0.16 0.64
N GLN A 61 20.96 -0.68 -0.32
CA GLN A 61 20.72 -2.10 -0.09
C GLN A 61 22.02 -2.91 0.08
N ASN A 62 23.04 -2.65 -0.74
CA ASN A 62 24.24 -3.50 -0.81
C ASN A 62 25.43 -2.96 -0.01
N CYS A 63 25.39 -1.71 0.46
CA CYS A 63 26.48 -1.09 1.22
C CYS A 63 25.98 -0.38 2.49
N PRO A 64 25.16 -1.03 3.35
CA PRO A 64 24.59 -0.39 4.53
C PRO A 64 25.65 0.16 5.49
N GLU A 65 26.83 -0.46 5.57
CA GLU A 65 27.97 0.02 6.39
C GLU A 65 28.48 1.43 6.01
N LEU A 66 28.22 1.88 4.78
CA LEU A 66 28.62 3.20 4.31
C LEU A 66 27.52 4.26 4.52
N VAL A 67 26.33 3.86 4.94
CA VAL A 67 25.15 4.73 5.07
C VAL A 67 25.16 5.38 6.45
N THR A 68 26.04 6.36 6.64
CA THR A 68 26.06 7.19 7.86
C THR A 68 25.05 8.33 7.77
N ASP A 69 24.74 8.99 8.89
CA ASP A 69 23.86 10.17 8.91
C ASP A 69 24.33 11.31 8.00
N ASP A 70 25.64 11.46 7.79
CA ASP A 70 26.19 12.41 6.81
C ASP A 70 25.84 12.00 5.38
N ILE A 71 26.01 10.73 5.05
CA ILE A 71 25.68 10.20 3.72
C ILE A 71 24.18 10.27 3.47
N ILE A 72 23.35 9.95 4.45
CA ILE A 72 21.89 10.11 4.37
C ILE A 72 21.54 11.58 4.05
N ARG A 73 22.05 12.55 4.81
CA ARG A 73 21.82 13.98 4.54
C ARG A 73 22.23 14.39 3.12
N ARG A 74 23.36 13.85 2.62
CA ARG A 74 23.84 14.13 1.27
C ARG A 74 23.01 13.46 0.17
N LEU A 75 22.43 12.29 0.44
CA LEU A 75 21.49 11.60 -0.45
C LEU A 75 20.13 12.28 -0.48
N LEU A 76 19.69 12.89 0.61
CA LEU A 76 18.41 13.59 0.66
C LEU A 76 18.37 14.78 -0.30
N ASN A 77 19.48 15.50 -0.50
CA ASN A 77 19.52 16.62 -1.45
C ASN A 77 19.01 16.27 -2.87
N PRO A 78 19.54 15.25 -3.58
CA PRO A 78 18.99 14.83 -4.87
C PRO A 78 17.61 14.17 -4.77
N ILE A 79 17.29 13.47 -3.67
CA ILE A 79 15.96 12.85 -3.47
C ILE A 79 14.86 13.92 -3.37
N GLU A 80 15.10 14.99 -2.61
CA GLU A 80 14.19 16.13 -2.49
C GLU A 80 14.09 16.91 -3.80
N SER A 81 15.19 17.01 -4.56
CA SER A 81 15.18 17.58 -5.91
C SER A 81 14.33 16.74 -6.87
N ALA A 82 14.43 15.40 -6.80
CA ALA A 82 13.59 14.49 -7.57
C ALA A 82 12.11 14.63 -7.21
N LEU A 83 11.80 14.74 -5.91
CA LEU A 83 10.45 14.98 -5.41
C LEU A 83 9.89 16.32 -5.92
N ALA A 84 10.66 17.41 -5.82
CA ALA A 84 10.26 18.73 -6.30
C ALA A 84 10.00 18.74 -7.82
N MET A 85 10.83 18.04 -8.60
CA MET A 85 10.63 17.87 -10.03
C MET A 85 9.34 17.08 -10.33
N LEU A 86 9.08 15.98 -9.62
CA LEU A 86 7.88 15.16 -9.83
C LEU A 86 6.59 15.93 -9.56
N ILE A 87 6.57 16.82 -8.57
CA ILE A 87 5.41 17.69 -8.29
C ILE A 87 5.09 18.60 -9.48
N ASN A 88 6.10 19.02 -10.22
CA ASN A 88 5.96 19.94 -11.35
C ASN A 88 6.02 19.24 -12.72
N ILE A 89 6.09 17.90 -12.76
CA ILE A 89 6.27 17.14 -14.01
C ILE A 89 5.08 17.28 -14.96
N SER A 90 3.89 17.57 -14.43
CA SER A 90 2.67 17.76 -15.22
C SER A 90 2.82 18.86 -16.28
N SER A 91 3.66 19.88 -16.04
CA SER A 91 3.94 20.94 -17.01
C SER A 91 4.72 20.39 -18.22
N VAL A 92 5.65 19.46 -18.00
CA VAL A 92 6.43 18.77 -19.03
C VAL A 92 5.56 17.81 -19.83
N LEU A 93 4.72 17.02 -19.14
CA LEU A 93 3.78 16.07 -19.78
C LEU A 93 2.79 16.78 -20.70
N LYS A 94 2.32 17.98 -20.32
CA LYS A 94 1.43 18.81 -21.14
C LYS A 94 2.12 19.33 -22.40
N THR A 95 3.41 19.67 -22.32
CA THR A 95 4.17 20.22 -23.46
C THR A 95 4.63 19.14 -24.44
N TYR A 96 5.15 18.01 -23.95
CA TYR A 96 5.78 16.99 -24.79
C TYR A 96 4.90 15.76 -25.04
N GLY A 97 3.81 15.59 -24.31
CA GLY A 97 2.80 14.57 -24.56
C GLY A 97 2.81 13.40 -23.58
N GLN A 98 1.85 12.50 -23.78
CA GLN A 98 1.48 11.46 -22.82
C GLN A 98 2.47 10.28 -22.76
N HIS A 99 3.31 10.07 -23.77
CA HIS A 99 4.30 8.99 -23.80
C HIS A 99 5.32 9.10 -22.65
N LEU A 100 5.54 10.30 -22.12
CA LEU A 100 6.41 10.55 -20.96
C LEU A 100 5.79 10.10 -19.62
N LYS A 101 4.51 9.71 -19.58
CA LYS A 101 3.86 9.22 -18.34
C LYS A 101 4.52 7.98 -17.76
N ALA A 102 4.90 7.02 -18.61
CA ALA A 102 5.55 5.78 -18.15
C ALA A 102 6.96 6.05 -17.58
N PRO A 103 7.86 6.79 -18.26
CA PRO A 103 9.13 7.22 -17.66
C PRO A 103 8.95 8.01 -16.35
N ALA A 104 7.96 8.91 -16.27
CA ALA A 104 7.68 9.65 -15.03
C ALA A 104 7.16 8.73 -13.90
N ALA A 105 6.36 7.71 -14.22
CA ALA A 105 5.95 6.66 -13.29
C ALA A 105 7.13 5.81 -12.81
N MET A 106 8.08 5.51 -13.69
CA MET A 106 9.30 4.80 -13.33
C MET A 106 10.13 5.58 -12.31
N ILE A 107 10.27 6.91 -12.46
CA ILE A 107 10.95 7.74 -11.44
C ILE A 107 10.23 7.66 -10.09
N ARG A 108 8.89 7.70 -10.07
CA ARG A 108 8.10 7.56 -8.84
C ARG A 108 8.35 6.21 -8.17
N LEU A 109 8.31 5.11 -8.94
CA LEU A 109 8.66 3.77 -8.44
C LEU A 109 10.03 3.78 -7.76
N ARG A 110 11.07 4.26 -8.46
CA ARG A 110 12.43 4.29 -7.91
C ARG A 110 12.60 5.21 -6.72
N LEU A 111 11.89 6.32 -6.70
CA LEU A 111 11.88 7.24 -5.57
C LEU A 111 11.30 6.54 -4.33
N TYR A 112 10.15 5.87 -4.47
CA TYR A 112 9.49 5.18 -3.36
C TYR A 112 10.32 4.00 -2.85
N GLU A 113 10.91 3.20 -3.75
CA GLU A 113 11.84 2.13 -3.39
C GLU A 113 13.05 2.67 -2.62
N THR A 114 13.68 3.75 -3.10
CA THR A 114 14.86 4.35 -2.46
C THR A 114 14.53 4.87 -1.07
N LEU A 115 13.40 5.58 -0.92
CA LEU A 115 12.94 6.11 0.36
C LEU A 115 12.58 5.00 1.36
N SER A 116 12.12 3.85 0.89
CA SER A 116 11.78 2.70 1.74
C SER A 116 13.00 2.08 2.43
N LEU A 117 14.21 2.33 1.91
CA LEU A 117 15.47 1.89 2.52
C LEU A 117 16.09 2.94 3.46
N LEU A 118 15.53 4.15 3.53
CA LEU A 118 16.01 5.21 4.41
C LEU A 118 15.21 5.26 5.72
N PRO A 119 15.82 5.64 6.85
CA PRO A 119 15.09 5.88 8.08
C PRO A 119 13.99 6.94 7.85
N PRO A 120 12.71 6.67 8.16
CA PRO A 120 11.64 7.61 7.85
C PRO A 120 11.78 8.97 8.52
N GLN A 121 12.48 9.04 9.68
CA GLN A 121 12.80 10.30 10.37
C GLN A 121 13.60 11.26 9.48
N SER A 122 14.45 10.72 8.60
CA SER A 122 15.42 11.51 7.86
C SER A 122 14.78 12.45 6.85
N PHE A 123 13.56 12.14 6.37
CA PHE A 123 12.85 12.92 5.36
C PHE A 123 11.49 13.47 5.84
N GLU A 124 11.32 13.67 7.15
CA GLU A 124 10.09 14.23 7.74
C GLU A 124 9.68 15.58 7.13
N GLY A 125 10.65 16.42 6.77
CA GLY A 125 10.41 17.71 6.10
C GLY A 125 9.68 17.58 4.75
N SER A 126 9.82 16.43 4.07
CA SER A 126 9.23 16.16 2.77
C SER A 126 7.86 15.46 2.84
N TYR A 127 7.38 15.08 4.04
CA TYR A 127 6.18 14.24 4.21
C TYR A 127 4.93 14.84 3.56
N THR A 128 4.71 16.15 3.70
CA THR A 128 3.51 16.79 3.15
C THR A 128 3.39 16.59 1.64
N HIS A 129 4.52 16.66 0.93
CA HIS A 129 4.55 16.57 -0.52
C HIS A 129 4.56 15.10 -0.98
N LEU A 130 5.32 14.27 -0.28
CA LEU A 130 5.41 12.85 -0.53
C LEU A 130 4.05 12.15 -0.29
N LEU A 131 3.35 12.43 0.81
CA LEU A 131 2.03 11.88 1.08
C LEU A 131 1.02 12.24 0.00
N ARG A 132 1.06 13.45 -0.56
CA ARG A 132 0.18 13.82 -1.69
C ARG A 132 0.45 12.96 -2.92
N LEU A 133 1.72 12.70 -3.24
CA LEU A 133 2.08 11.82 -4.35
C LEU A 133 1.61 10.39 -4.10
N LEU A 134 1.96 9.82 -2.94
CA LEU A 134 1.59 8.44 -2.57
C LEU A 134 0.08 8.24 -2.61
N VAL A 135 -0.68 9.15 -1.99
CA VAL A 135 -2.15 9.11 -1.98
C VAL A 135 -2.71 9.21 -3.39
N SER A 136 -2.15 10.07 -4.24
CA SER A 136 -2.58 10.20 -5.64
C SER A 136 -2.41 8.88 -6.41
N GLU A 137 -1.35 8.09 -6.12
CA GLU A 137 -1.15 6.78 -6.75
C GLU A 137 -2.30 5.81 -6.43
N PHE A 138 -2.48 5.52 -5.14
CA PHE A 138 -3.39 4.46 -4.72
C PHE A 138 -4.86 4.90 -4.76
N THR A 139 -5.15 6.21 -4.81
CA THR A 139 -6.49 6.74 -5.15
C THR A 139 -6.73 6.92 -6.67
N LEU A 140 -5.75 6.52 -7.49
CA LEU A 140 -5.81 6.55 -8.96
C LEU A 140 -6.01 7.95 -9.56
N GLY A 141 -5.55 9.02 -8.89
CA GLY A 141 -5.83 10.41 -9.27
C GLY A 141 -5.49 10.76 -10.73
N GLU A 142 -4.36 10.25 -11.24
CA GLU A 142 -3.91 10.46 -12.62
C GLU A 142 -4.01 9.21 -13.50
N ASN A 143 -4.38 8.06 -12.92
CA ASN A 143 -4.44 6.78 -13.62
C ASN A 143 -5.88 6.49 -14.11
N PRO A 144 -6.13 6.51 -15.44
CA PRO A 144 -7.44 6.17 -15.99
C PRO A 144 -7.77 4.68 -15.86
N ALA A 145 -6.75 3.81 -15.70
CA ALA A 145 -6.96 2.39 -15.49
C ALA A 145 -7.42 2.12 -14.05
N ASN A 146 -8.27 1.11 -13.87
CA ASN A 146 -8.74 0.65 -12.56
C ASN A 146 -7.73 -0.31 -11.93
N THR A 147 -6.45 0.08 -11.94
CA THR A 147 -5.34 -0.73 -11.43
C THR A 147 -5.50 -0.92 -9.92
N THR A 148 -5.30 -2.15 -9.45
CA THR A 148 -5.31 -2.46 -8.02
C THR A 148 -3.95 -2.98 -7.57
N THR A 149 -3.66 -2.78 -6.29
CA THR A 149 -2.48 -3.30 -5.59
C THR A 149 -2.47 -4.82 -5.56
N SER A 150 -1.28 -5.42 -5.61
CA SER A 150 -1.08 -6.85 -5.36
C SER A 150 -1.01 -7.19 -3.86
N GLN A 151 -0.74 -6.18 -3.03
CA GLN A 151 -0.40 -6.38 -1.63
C GLN A 151 -1.59 -6.68 -0.72
N LEU A 152 -2.84 -6.44 -1.17
CA LEU A 152 -4.01 -6.57 -0.30
C LEU A 152 -4.16 -7.99 0.25
N ARG A 153 -3.89 -9.01 -0.57
CA ARG A 153 -3.98 -10.42 -0.15
C ARG A 153 -2.96 -10.75 0.93
N ALA A 154 -1.73 -10.28 0.78
CA ALA A 154 -0.67 -10.39 1.79
C ALA A 154 -0.91 -9.48 3.02
N ALA A 155 -1.74 -8.45 2.86
CA ALA A 155 -2.11 -7.57 3.96
C ALA A 155 -3.11 -8.24 4.92
N CYS A 156 -4.03 -9.06 4.39
CA CYS A 156 -4.96 -9.90 5.15
C CYS A 156 -4.26 -11.11 5.81
N HIS A 157 -4.94 -11.78 6.75
CA HIS A 157 -4.40 -12.98 7.40
C HIS A 157 -4.33 -14.17 6.43
N ALA A 158 -3.31 -15.02 6.59
CA ALA A 158 -3.07 -16.17 5.71
C ALA A 158 -4.27 -17.14 5.66
N ASP A 159 -4.92 -17.37 6.80
CA ASP A 159 -6.11 -18.24 6.91
C ASP A 159 -7.34 -17.72 6.16
N ASP A 160 -7.40 -16.41 5.85
CA ASP A 160 -8.51 -15.83 5.09
C ASP A 160 -8.38 -16.10 3.58
N SER A 161 -7.26 -16.69 3.13
CA SER A 161 -7.04 -17.05 1.72
C SER A 161 -8.14 -17.98 1.16
N VAL A 162 -8.65 -18.89 2.00
CA VAL A 162 -9.77 -19.78 1.68
C VAL A 162 -11.06 -18.99 1.40
N ILE A 163 -11.32 -17.94 2.18
CA ILE A 163 -12.47 -17.04 2.04
C ILE A 163 -12.33 -16.15 0.79
N LEU A 164 -11.09 -15.87 0.39
CA LEU A 164 -10.75 -15.07 -0.79
C LEU A 164 -10.71 -15.86 -2.10
N GLY A 165 -11.06 -17.15 -2.09
CA GLY A 165 -11.31 -17.94 -3.30
C GLY A 165 -10.14 -18.79 -3.81
N SER A 166 -9.03 -18.90 -3.08
CA SER A 166 -7.89 -19.75 -3.48
C SER A 166 -8.09 -21.23 -3.13
N TRP A 167 -9.21 -21.81 -3.58
CA TRP A 167 -9.61 -23.19 -3.28
C TRP A 167 -8.70 -24.26 -3.89
N LEU A 168 -7.86 -23.91 -4.87
CA LEU A 168 -6.98 -24.84 -5.59
C LEU A 168 -5.54 -24.34 -5.51
N GLN A 169 -4.85 -24.66 -4.41
CA GLN A 169 -3.44 -24.29 -4.21
C GLN A 169 -2.44 -25.33 -4.76
N GLU A 170 -2.93 -26.46 -5.25
CA GLU A 170 -2.10 -27.57 -5.77
C GLU A 170 -2.54 -27.95 -7.19
N THR A 171 -2.31 -27.05 -8.15
CA THR A 171 -2.39 -27.39 -9.57
C THR A 171 -1.01 -27.30 -10.22
N ASP A 172 -0.76 -28.15 -11.22
CA ASP A 172 0.48 -28.15 -12.01
C ASP A 172 0.73 -26.81 -12.74
N HIS A 173 -0.31 -25.97 -12.83
CA HIS A 173 -0.30 -24.69 -13.53
C HIS A 173 -0.53 -23.49 -12.60
N ARG A 174 -0.35 -23.64 -11.29
CA ARG A 174 -0.60 -22.60 -10.28
C ARG A 174 -0.07 -21.22 -10.67
N THR A 175 1.13 -21.11 -11.22
CA THR A 175 1.72 -19.82 -11.63
C THR A 175 0.99 -19.13 -12.77
N ILE A 176 0.39 -19.89 -13.70
CA ILE A 176 -0.45 -19.38 -14.79
C ILE A 176 -1.84 -19.05 -14.24
N GLU A 177 -2.35 -19.89 -13.34
CA GLU A 177 -3.64 -19.69 -12.70
C GLU A 177 -3.66 -18.45 -11.80
N ASP A 178 -2.58 -18.19 -11.05
CA ASP A 178 -2.39 -16.99 -10.22
C ASP A 178 -2.27 -15.72 -11.09
N GLN A 179 -1.68 -15.82 -12.29
CA GLN A 179 -1.67 -14.73 -13.28
C GLN A 179 -3.07 -14.46 -13.88
N MET A 180 -3.90 -15.49 -13.98
CA MET A 180 -5.27 -15.44 -14.49
C MET A 180 -6.31 -15.21 -13.38
N GLU A 181 -5.97 -15.38 -12.12
CA GLU A 181 -6.83 -15.23 -10.94
C GLU A 181 -7.47 -13.85 -10.81
N PRO A 182 -6.77 -12.73 -11.11
CA PRO A 182 -7.43 -11.43 -11.17
C PRO A 182 -8.65 -11.41 -12.09
N ASN A 183 -8.72 -12.33 -13.06
CA ASN A 183 -9.82 -12.50 -14.00
C ASN A 183 -10.78 -13.63 -13.64
N ARG A 184 -10.55 -14.47 -12.62
CA ARG A 184 -11.47 -15.58 -12.27
C ARG A 184 -12.59 -15.11 -11.33
N ARG A 185 -13.83 -15.22 -11.80
CA ARG A 185 -14.97 -15.60 -10.94
C ARG A 185 -15.49 -16.95 -11.41
N ALA A 186 -15.77 -17.83 -10.46
CA ALA A 186 -16.40 -19.13 -10.66
C ALA A 186 -17.89 -19.04 -11.07
N ASP A 187 -18.52 -17.87 -10.93
CA ASP A 187 -19.89 -17.61 -11.40
C ASP A 187 -19.88 -16.56 -12.52
N GLY A 188 -20.26 -17.03 -13.70
CA GLY A 188 -20.02 -16.43 -15.02
C GLY A 188 -20.76 -15.14 -15.35
N ASP A 189 -20.87 -14.16 -14.45
CA ASP A 189 -21.50 -12.87 -14.79
C ASP A 189 -20.67 -11.60 -14.55
N HIS A 190 -19.56 -11.63 -13.81
CA HIS A 190 -18.65 -10.47 -13.76
C HIS A 190 -17.20 -10.89 -13.55
N LEU A 191 -16.44 -11.04 -14.64
CA LEU A 191 -14.98 -11.02 -14.63
C LEU A 191 -14.52 -9.76 -13.88
N GLN A 192 -13.64 -9.88 -12.88
CA GLN A 192 -12.98 -8.70 -12.31
C GLN A 192 -11.86 -8.25 -13.26
N GLY A 193 -12.20 -7.93 -14.50
CA GLY A 193 -11.29 -7.78 -15.65
C GLY A 193 -10.34 -6.57 -15.62
N THR A 194 -9.84 -6.16 -14.46
CA THR A 194 -9.10 -4.89 -14.31
C THR A 194 -7.84 -4.95 -13.47
N SER A 195 -7.47 -6.09 -12.88
CA SER A 195 -6.23 -6.14 -12.08
C SER A 195 -5.12 -6.91 -12.78
N ALA A 196 -4.05 -6.20 -13.15
CA ALA A 196 -2.81 -6.82 -13.62
C ALA A 196 -1.91 -7.26 -12.45
N ALA A 197 -2.43 -7.31 -11.22
CA ALA A 197 -1.67 -7.53 -10.00
C ALA A 197 -1.10 -8.95 -9.85
N GLY A 198 -1.52 -9.90 -10.68
CA GLY A 198 -0.91 -11.23 -10.78
C GLY A 198 0.04 -11.40 -11.96
N SER A 199 0.08 -10.45 -12.91
CA SER A 199 0.72 -10.61 -14.23
C SER A 199 2.20 -10.19 -14.23
N GLY A 200 3.05 -10.84 -13.46
CA GLY A 200 4.49 -10.55 -13.43
C GLY A 200 5.21 -10.95 -14.73
N ALA A 201 6.20 -10.16 -15.16
CA ALA A 201 7.04 -10.48 -16.33
C ALA A 201 8.38 -9.72 -16.29
N LEU A 202 9.47 -10.31 -16.80
CA LEU A 202 10.83 -9.72 -16.70
C LEU A 202 10.95 -8.38 -17.43
N GLU A 203 10.19 -8.16 -18.50
CA GLU A 203 10.17 -6.92 -19.27
C GLU A 203 9.57 -5.73 -18.50
N HIS A 204 8.86 -5.98 -17.41
CA HIS A 204 8.24 -4.91 -16.62
C HIS A 204 9.26 -4.11 -15.81
N ASP A 205 10.42 -4.69 -15.49
CA ASP A 205 11.49 -4.00 -14.78
C ASP A 205 12.87 -4.61 -15.05
N SER A 206 13.73 -3.88 -15.77
CA SER A 206 15.12 -4.28 -16.02
C SER A 206 16.00 -4.41 -14.77
N CYS A 207 15.61 -3.81 -13.64
CA CYS A 207 16.34 -3.94 -12.38
C CYS A 207 16.25 -5.34 -11.78
N CYS A 208 15.28 -6.16 -12.20
CA CYS A 208 15.20 -7.57 -11.76
C CYS A 208 16.46 -8.38 -12.16
N LEU A 209 17.19 -7.95 -13.18
CA LEU A 209 18.41 -8.61 -13.65
C LEU A 209 19.58 -8.53 -12.65
N TYR A 210 19.58 -7.54 -11.75
CA TYR A 210 20.68 -7.33 -10.81
C TYR A 210 20.24 -7.16 -9.34
N ARG A 211 18.94 -7.11 -9.07
CA ARG A 211 18.39 -7.07 -7.70
C ARG A 211 18.15 -8.49 -7.19
N PRO A 212 18.30 -8.74 -5.88
CA PRO A 212 17.99 -10.03 -5.31
C PRO A 212 16.48 -10.27 -5.37
N VAL A 213 16.10 -11.53 -5.62
CA VAL A 213 14.71 -11.99 -5.49
C VAL A 213 14.38 -12.13 -4.00
N PRO A 214 13.31 -11.52 -3.49
CA PRO A 214 12.88 -11.71 -2.09
C PRO A 214 12.64 -13.19 -1.76
N MET A 215 13.03 -13.61 -0.56
CA MET A 215 12.79 -14.97 -0.07
C MET A 215 11.30 -15.30 -0.07
N GLY A 216 10.90 -16.39 -0.75
CA GLY A 216 9.51 -16.85 -0.80
C GLY A 216 8.68 -16.30 -1.97
N GLU A 217 9.22 -15.36 -2.76
CA GLU A 217 8.61 -14.99 -4.04
C GLU A 217 9.06 -15.98 -5.13
N ALA A 218 8.14 -16.82 -5.58
CA ALA A 218 8.31 -17.58 -6.81
C ALA A 218 7.87 -16.71 -8.01
N MET A 219 8.49 -16.96 -9.17
CA MET A 219 8.06 -16.43 -10.45
C MET A 219 6.52 -16.47 -10.61
N PRO A 220 5.93 -15.45 -11.26
CA PRO A 220 6.55 -14.69 -12.34
C PRO A 220 7.22 -13.37 -11.89
N GLY A 221 8.03 -12.78 -12.78
CA GLY A 221 8.92 -11.64 -12.50
C GLY A 221 8.23 -10.32 -12.08
N PRO A 222 8.89 -9.16 -12.23
CA PRO A 222 8.36 -7.90 -11.71
C PRO A 222 6.96 -7.59 -12.23
N LEU A 223 6.14 -6.96 -11.39
CA LEU A 223 4.77 -6.59 -11.73
C LEU A 223 4.73 -5.44 -12.76
N PRO A 224 3.63 -5.31 -13.54
CA PRO A 224 3.45 -4.19 -14.45
C PRO A 224 3.60 -2.86 -13.73
N LEU A 225 4.24 -1.88 -14.38
CA LEU A 225 4.63 -0.60 -13.76
C LEU A 225 3.50 0.09 -12.96
N GLY A 226 2.27 0.06 -13.48
CA GLY A 226 1.12 0.64 -12.79
C GLY A 226 0.81 -0.01 -11.43
N VAL A 227 0.97 -1.33 -11.33
CA VAL A 227 0.78 -2.07 -10.07
C VAL A 227 1.96 -1.84 -9.15
N ALA A 228 3.20 -1.95 -9.66
CA ALA A 228 4.41 -1.78 -8.88
C ALA A 228 4.50 -0.40 -8.21
N VAL A 229 4.08 0.67 -8.90
CA VAL A 229 4.04 2.03 -8.33
C VAL A 229 3.02 2.11 -7.19
N ILE A 230 1.84 1.50 -7.34
CA ILE A 230 0.81 1.47 -6.29
C ILE A 230 1.33 0.68 -5.09
N ASP A 231 1.92 -0.49 -5.29
CA ASP A 231 2.45 -1.34 -4.21
C ASP A 231 3.57 -0.63 -3.43
N ALA A 232 4.52 -0.03 -4.14
CA ALA A 232 5.58 0.77 -3.53
C ALA A 232 4.99 1.97 -2.77
N SER A 233 3.94 2.60 -3.30
CA SER A 233 3.29 3.74 -2.64
C SER A 233 2.54 3.34 -1.35
N VAL A 234 1.85 2.20 -1.36
CA VAL A 234 1.14 1.62 -0.21
C VAL A 234 2.13 1.29 0.90
N SER A 235 3.25 0.66 0.54
CA SER A 235 4.31 0.27 1.48
C SER A 235 4.95 1.48 2.15
N LEU A 236 5.37 2.48 1.36
CA LEU A 236 5.99 3.70 1.89
C LEU A 236 4.99 4.54 2.70
N PHE A 237 3.72 4.60 2.25
CA PHE A 237 2.65 5.25 3.02
C PHE A 237 2.49 4.61 4.41
N GLY A 238 2.49 3.28 4.50
CA GLY A 238 2.39 2.56 5.77
C GLY A 238 3.51 2.94 6.76
N ALA A 239 4.75 3.02 6.28
CA ALA A 239 5.90 3.42 7.08
C ALA A 239 5.82 4.88 7.59
N MET A 240 5.20 5.77 6.80
CA MET A 240 5.06 7.18 7.15
C MET A 240 3.83 7.46 8.03
N PHE A 241 2.71 6.78 7.80
CA PHE A 241 1.43 7.05 8.46
C PHE A 241 1.51 7.01 9.99
N ALA A 242 2.35 6.13 10.52
CA ALA A 242 2.61 6.00 11.95
C ALA A 242 3.24 7.24 12.61
N ARG A 243 3.86 8.12 11.83
CA ARG A 243 4.60 9.31 12.28
C ARG A 243 3.85 10.61 12.03
N VAL A 244 2.81 10.55 11.22
CA VAL A 244 1.98 11.70 10.85
C VAL A 244 1.11 12.14 12.03
N SER A 245 0.93 13.46 12.19
CA SER A 245 0.05 14.02 13.23
C SER A 245 -1.41 13.58 13.07
N ASN A 246 -2.16 13.50 14.19
CA ASN A 246 -3.58 13.11 14.16
C ASN A 246 -4.44 14.02 13.26
N LYS A 247 -4.12 15.33 13.20
CA LYS A 247 -4.81 16.27 12.30
C LYS A 247 -4.68 15.85 10.84
N HIS A 248 -3.48 15.47 10.42
CA HIS A 248 -3.27 15.06 9.03
C HIS A 248 -3.84 13.66 8.77
N ARG A 249 -3.75 12.72 9.72
CA ARG A 249 -4.46 11.43 9.61
C ARG A 249 -5.97 11.60 9.37
N LEU A 250 -6.61 12.50 10.12
CA LEU A 250 -8.03 12.80 9.94
C LEU A 250 -8.34 13.34 8.55
N GLN A 251 -7.52 14.27 8.03
CA GLN A 251 -7.66 14.80 6.68
C GLN A 251 -7.52 13.71 5.61
N MET A 252 -6.58 12.79 5.78
CA MET A 252 -6.37 11.68 4.85
C MET A 252 -7.55 10.72 4.86
N LEU A 253 -8.07 10.34 6.04
CA LEU A 253 -9.26 9.50 6.16
C LEU A 253 -10.49 10.14 5.51
N GLY A 254 -10.68 11.45 5.70
CA GLY A 254 -11.74 12.20 5.01
C GLY A 254 -11.57 12.17 3.49
N HIS A 255 -10.36 12.45 3.01
CA HIS A 255 -10.05 12.41 1.58
C HIS A 255 -10.25 11.02 0.96
N PHE A 256 -9.90 9.95 1.66
CA PHE A 256 -10.15 8.58 1.21
C PHE A 256 -11.64 8.31 1.02
N ALA A 257 -12.47 8.73 1.97
CA ALA A 257 -13.92 8.62 1.88
C ALA A 257 -14.48 9.41 0.68
N ASP A 258 -13.94 10.60 0.42
CA ASP A 258 -14.33 11.43 -0.73
C ASP A 258 -13.94 10.79 -2.07
N CYS A 259 -12.72 10.26 -2.18
CA CYS A 259 -12.26 9.57 -3.39
C CYS A 259 -13.09 8.34 -3.73
N ILE A 260 -13.41 7.51 -2.73
CA ILE A 260 -14.26 6.33 -2.92
C ILE A 260 -15.67 6.74 -3.36
N ARG A 261 -16.23 7.79 -2.77
CA ARG A 261 -17.58 8.29 -3.11
C ARG A 261 -17.64 8.94 -4.50
N ALA A 262 -16.57 9.64 -4.90
CA ALA A 262 -16.48 10.28 -6.21
C ALA A 262 -16.33 9.26 -7.35
N ALA A 263 -15.72 8.11 -7.07
CA ALA A 263 -15.59 7.02 -8.02
C ALA A 263 -16.92 6.27 -8.25
N LYS A 264 -17.08 5.65 -9.43
CA LYS A 264 -18.29 4.91 -9.82
C LYS A 264 -17.94 3.51 -10.32
N SER A 265 -18.85 2.56 -10.14
CA SER A 265 -18.73 1.19 -10.68
C SER A 265 -17.40 0.54 -10.29
N CYS A 266 -16.75 -0.20 -11.20
CA CYS A 266 -15.48 -0.88 -10.99
C CYS A 266 -14.34 0.03 -10.51
N ARG A 267 -14.38 1.34 -10.79
CA ARG A 267 -13.38 2.29 -10.27
C ARG A 267 -13.53 2.51 -8.76
N ALA A 268 -14.76 2.53 -8.24
CA ALA A 268 -15.00 2.66 -6.81
C ALA A 268 -14.38 1.48 -6.05
N ASP A 269 -14.54 0.27 -6.59
CA ASP A 269 -13.92 -0.93 -6.03
C ASP A 269 -12.40 -0.87 -6.07
N ALA A 270 -11.80 -0.44 -7.20
CA ALA A 270 -10.35 -0.36 -7.34
C ALA A 270 -9.72 0.66 -6.37
N VAL A 271 -10.31 1.86 -6.28
CA VAL A 271 -9.88 2.90 -5.33
C VAL A 271 -10.02 2.40 -3.90
N ALA A 272 -11.15 1.78 -3.56
CA ALA A 272 -11.35 1.24 -2.22
C ALA A 272 -10.34 0.14 -1.88
N LEU A 273 -10.05 -0.81 -2.78
CA LEU A 273 -9.09 -1.91 -2.53
C LEU A 273 -7.70 -1.35 -2.21
N ASN A 274 -7.26 -0.38 -2.99
CA ASN A 274 -5.97 0.29 -2.81
C ASN A 274 -5.92 1.10 -1.50
N VAL A 275 -6.98 1.86 -1.18
CA VAL A 275 -7.10 2.61 0.07
C VAL A 275 -7.07 1.67 1.28
N PHE A 276 -7.78 0.56 1.24
CA PHE A 276 -7.81 -0.39 2.35
C PHE A 276 -6.47 -1.10 2.53
N ALA A 277 -5.74 -1.42 1.46
CA ALA A 277 -4.36 -1.91 1.57
C ALA A 277 -3.44 -0.88 2.23
N ALA A 278 -3.54 0.40 1.84
CA ALA A 278 -2.80 1.51 2.45
C ALA A 278 -3.15 1.68 3.94
N LEU A 279 -4.43 1.60 4.30
CA LEU A 279 -4.88 1.67 5.70
C LEU A 279 -4.34 0.50 6.53
N LEU A 280 -4.38 -0.72 6.00
CA LEU A 280 -3.80 -1.89 6.68
C LEU A 280 -2.30 -1.74 6.89
N ALA A 281 -1.56 -1.30 5.86
CA ALA A 281 -0.12 -1.02 5.97
C ALA A 281 0.15 0.05 7.04
N GLY A 282 -0.65 1.12 7.08
CA GLY A 282 -0.57 2.17 8.09
C GLY A 282 -0.87 1.68 9.52
N MET A 283 -1.90 0.86 9.70
CA MET A 283 -2.23 0.27 11.01
C MET A 283 -1.16 -0.69 11.49
N LYS A 284 -0.58 -1.50 10.58
CA LYS A 284 0.58 -2.35 10.89
C LYS A 284 1.78 -1.51 11.35
N GLY A 285 2.05 -0.39 10.69
CA GLY A 285 3.09 0.56 11.09
C GLY A 285 2.85 1.19 12.48
N LEU A 286 1.60 1.47 12.84
CA LEU A 286 1.22 2.02 14.15
C LEU A 286 1.39 1.00 15.29
N HIS A 287 1.10 -0.28 15.02
CA HIS A 287 1.29 -1.36 15.98
C HIS A 287 2.76 -1.80 16.10
N GLY A 288 3.43 -1.97 14.95
CA GLY A 288 4.81 -2.46 14.82
C GLY A 288 5.89 -1.41 15.05
N GLY A 289 5.58 -0.29 15.72
CA GLY A 289 6.54 0.76 16.10
C GLY A 289 7.70 0.30 17.00
N GLY A 290 7.83 -1.00 17.28
CA GLY A 290 9.03 -1.66 17.78
C GLY A 290 9.47 -2.81 16.88
N GLY A 291 10.39 -2.53 15.95
CA GLY A 291 11.42 -3.48 15.52
C GLY A 291 11.07 -4.50 14.43
N GLY A 292 11.18 -4.09 13.16
CA GLY A 292 11.73 -4.94 12.11
C GLY A 292 13.23 -4.69 12.00
N GLY A 293 14.00 -5.15 12.97
CA GLY A 293 15.45 -4.92 13.06
C GLY A 293 15.95 -5.13 14.49
N SER A 294 16.96 -6.00 14.62
CA SER A 294 17.60 -6.38 15.88
C SER A 294 17.99 -5.19 16.76
N GLY A 295 17.62 -5.25 18.05
CA GLY A 295 18.31 -4.57 19.14
C GLY A 295 18.01 -3.08 19.31
N GLY A 296 17.23 -2.75 20.35
CA GLY A 296 17.13 -1.38 20.87
C GLY A 296 15.73 -1.05 21.35
N GLY A 297 15.54 -1.01 22.66
CA GLY A 297 14.24 -0.82 23.30
C GLY A 297 13.63 0.58 23.16
N GLY A 298 12.31 0.63 23.34
CA GLY A 298 11.61 1.79 23.87
C GLY A 298 11.17 2.87 22.87
N SER A 299 10.28 2.55 21.94
CA SER A 299 9.36 3.56 21.37
C SER A 299 7.93 3.07 21.55
N GLY A 300 7.18 3.78 22.41
CA GLY A 300 5.83 3.43 22.82
C GLY A 300 4.87 3.20 21.64
N GLN A 301 3.93 2.29 21.83
CA GLN A 301 2.81 2.05 20.92
C GLN A 301 2.21 3.39 20.46
N ALA A 302 2.37 3.73 19.18
CA ALA A 302 1.73 4.90 18.59
C ALA A 302 0.25 4.58 18.41
N ALA A 303 -0.51 4.57 19.50
CA ALA A 303 -1.93 4.25 19.48
C ALA A 303 -2.72 5.39 18.82
N ILE A 304 -3.76 5.04 18.05
CA ILE A 304 -4.74 6.03 17.57
C ILE A 304 -5.64 6.34 18.76
N ASN A 305 -5.28 7.33 19.58
CA ASN A 305 -6.04 7.72 20.77
C ASN A 305 -6.86 9.01 20.59
N HIS A 306 -6.95 9.51 19.36
CA HIS A 306 -7.74 10.69 19.05
C HIS A 306 -9.14 10.29 18.55
N ASP A 307 -10.17 10.70 19.29
CA ASP A 307 -11.56 10.29 19.02
C ASP A 307 -12.02 10.58 17.59
N ASP A 308 -11.72 11.76 17.05
CA ASP A 308 -12.12 12.08 15.67
C ASP A 308 -11.47 11.17 14.63
N VAL A 309 -10.20 10.78 14.84
CA VAL A 309 -9.51 9.84 13.95
C VAL A 309 -10.14 8.44 14.07
N ARG A 310 -10.44 7.99 15.30
CA ARG A 310 -11.15 6.72 15.55
C ARG A 310 -12.51 6.71 14.88
N LYS A 311 -13.30 7.78 15.02
CA LYS A 311 -14.63 7.93 14.41
C LYS A 311 -14.56 7.92 12.90
N ALA A 312 -13.67 8.70 12.30
CA ALA A 312 -13.49 8.76 10.84
C ALA A 312 -13.06 7.41 10.27
N ALA A 313 -12.08 6.75 10.90
CA ALA A 313 -11.63 5.41 10.49
C ALA A 313 -12.77 4.38 10.62
N THR A 314 -13.48 4.38 11.75
CA THR A 314 -14.60 3.46 11.99
C THR A 314 -15.71 3.66 10.95
N ALA A 315 -16.09 4.90 10.66
CA ALA A 315 -17.12 5.21 9.67
C ALA A 315 -16.75 4.69 8.28
N LEU A 316 -15.50 4.91 7.86
CA LEU A 316 -14.98 4.44 6.57
C LEU A 316 -14.96 2.91 6.48
N ILE A 317 -14.44 2.25 7.51
CA ILE A 317 -14.26 0.79 7.56
C ILE A 317 -15.61 0.08 7.66
N VAL A 318 -16.44 0.45 8.64
CA VAL A 318 -17.74 -0.17 8.87
C VAL A 318 -18.68 0.04 7.68
N GLY A 319 -18.61 1.21 7.02
CA GLY A 319 -19.38 1.48 5.80
C GLY A 319 -19.02 0.58 4.62
N THR A 320 -17.84 -0.07 4.64
CA THR A 320 -17.37 -0.96 3.57
C THR A 320 -17.65 -2.44 3.85
N LEU A 321 -18.05 -2.80 5.09
CA LEU A 321 -18.40 -4.18 5.45
C LEU A 321 -19.63 -4.73 4.69
N THR A 322 -20.46 -3.85 4.14
CA THR A 322 -21.64 -4.22 3.35
C THR A 322 -21.39 -4.15 1.84
N SER A 323 -20.13 -4.03 1.39
CA SER A 323 -19.79 -3.96 -0.03
C SER A 323 -20.18 -5.23 -0.79
N GLY A 324 -20.57 -5.10 -2.06
CA GLY A 324 -20.80 -6.24 -2.95
C GLY A 324 -19.51 -7.04 -3.24
N SER A 325 -18.34 -6.42 -3.11
CA SER A 325 -17.04 -7.06 -3.34
C SER A 325 -16.62 -7.89 -2.11
N PRO A 326 -16.39 -9.22 -2.24
CA PRO A 326 -15.88 -10.05 -1.15
C PRO A 326 -14.52 -9.59 -0.63
N LEU A 327 -13.61 -9.20 -1.53
CA LEU A 327 -12.26 -8.72 -1.17
C LEU A 327 -12.32 -7.46 -0.31
N LEU A 328 -13.20 -6.50 -0.64
CA LEU A 328 -13.37 -5.29 0.16
C LEU A 328 -13.94 -5.59 1.54
N ARG A 329 -14.88 -6.54 1.64
CA ARG A 329 -15.41 -6.95 2.93
C ARG A 329 -14.35 -7.61 3.81
N CYS A 330 -13.49 -8.45 3.22
CA CYS A 330 -12.35 -9.04 3.91
C CYS A 330 -11.36 -7.98 4.39
N ALA A 331 -10.97 -7.06 3.50
CA ALA A 331 -10.06 -5.98 3.85
C ALA A 331 -10.64 -5.07 4.95
N ALA A 332 -11.93 -4.76 4.87
CA ALA A 332 -12.62 -3.96 5.89
C ALA A 332 -12.70 -4.70 7.23
N ALA A 333 -13.03 -5.99 7.24
CA ALA A 333 -13.07 -6.79 8.46
C ALA A 333 -11.68 -6.88 9.14
N GLU A 334 -10.63 -7.13 8.36
CA GLU A 334 -9.24 -7.10 8.84
C GLU A 334 -8.91 -5.71 9.43
N CYS A 335 -9.29 -4.62 8.74
CA CYS A 335 -9.15 -3.25 9.25
C CYS A 335 -9.88 -3.00 10.57
N VAL A 336 -11.07 -3.60 10.81
CA VAL A 336 -11.79 -3.49 12.09
C VAL A 336 -10.93 -4.06 13.23
N GLY A 337 -10.40 -5.27 13.04
CA GLY A 337 -9.55 -5.93 14.03
C GLY A 337 -8.25 -5.18 14.29
N ARG A 338 -7.57 -4.73 13.23
CA ARG A 338 -6.34 -3.92 13.33
C ARG A 338 -6.58 -2.56 13.97
N LEU A 339 -7.71 -1.91 13.68
CA LEU A 339 -8.07 -0.64 14.31
C LEU A 339 -8.29 -0.82 15.81
N ALA A 340 -8.99 -1.88 16.23
CA ALA A 340 -9.18 -2.20 17.63
C ALA A 340 -7.84 -2.52 18.33
N GLN A 341 -6.96 -3.27 17.67
CA GLN A 341 -5.60 -3.58 18.14
C GLN A 341 -4.77 -2.31 18.37
N VAL A 342 -4.77 -1.38 17.40
CA VAL A 342 -4.01 -0.13 17.49
C VAL A 342 -4.63 0.86 18.48
N ALA A 343 -5.95 0.85 18.65
CA ALA A 343 -6.63 1.67 19.65
C ALA A 343 -6.31 1.22 21.08
N CYS A 344 -6.02 -0.08 21.28
CA CYS A 344 -5.64 -0.67 22.56
C CYS A 344 -6.61 -0.29 23.71
N ASP A 345 -7.92 -0.30 23.41
CA ASP A 345 -8.98 0.18 24.29
C ASP A 345 -10.14 -0.83 24.29
N ALA A 346 -10.40 -1.45 25.44
CA ALA A 346 -11.43 -2.46 25.61
C ALA A 346 -12.85 -1.91 25.37
N ARG A 347 -13.12 -0.66 25.76
CA ARG A 347 -14.45 -0.04 25.55
C ARG A 347 -14.69 0.24 24.07
N PHE A 348 -13.66 0.72 23.38
CA PHE A 348 -13.72 0.93 21.94
C PHE A 348 -13.90 -0.39 21.19
N THR A 349 -13.18 -1.44 21.59
CA THR A 349 -13.34 -2.80 21.03
C THR A 349 -14.75 -3.33 21.24
N ALA A 350 -15.31 -3.18 22.45
CA ALA A 350 -16.68 -3.55 22.76
C ALA A 350 -17.69 -2.81 21.87
N HIS A 351 -17.48 -1.51 21.62
CA HIS A 351 -18.33 -0.72 20.74
C HIS A 351 -18.31 -1.21 19.28
N LEU A 352 -17.14 -1.59 18.75
CA LEU A 352 -17.01 -2.16 17.42
C LEU A 352 -17.72 -3.53 17.30
N ALA A 353 -17.59 -4.38 18.32
CA ALA A 353 -18.29 -5.65 18.39
C ALA A 353 -19.82 -5.45 18.45
N GLN A 354 -20.28 -4.53 19.30
CA GLN A 354 -21.69 -4.21 19.46
C GLN A 354 -22.32 -3.68 18.16
N THR A 355 -21.60 -2.81 17.44
CA THR A 355 -22.04 -2.31 16.12
C THR A 355 -22.28 -3.46 15.15
N SER A 356 -21.42 -4.48 15.16
CA SER A 356 -21.58 -5.67 14.30
C SER A 356 -22.72 -6.57 14.77
N PHE A 357 -22.92 -6.75 16.09
CA PHE A 357 -24.06 -7.50 16.62
C PHE A 357 -25.40 -6.88 16.21
N ASP A 358 -25.53 -5.57 16.35
CA ASP A 358 -26.78 -4.89 16.02
C ASP A 358 -27.09 -4.93 14.53
N ARG A 359 -26.06 -4.89 13.68
CA ARG A 359 -26.21 -5.09 12.23
C ARG A 359 -26.64 -6.52 11.89
N LEU A 360 -26.04 -7.53 12.51
CA LEU A 360 -26.36 -8.95 12.24
C LEU A 360 -27.78 -9.35 12.66
N LYS A 361 -28.37 -8.69 13.68
CA LYS A 361 -29.76 -8.96 14.10
C LYS A 361 -30.79 -8.72 12.99
N TRP A 362 -30.54 -7.74 12.13
CA TRP A 362 -31.52 -7.26 11.14
C TRP A 362 -31.07 -7.46 9.69
N ALA A 363 -29.79 -7.73 9.44
CA ALA A 363 -29.27 -7.99 8.11
C ALA A 363 -29.93 -9.23 7.48
N ARG A 364 -30.43 -9.06 6.26
CA ARG A 364 -31.06 -10.15 5.47
C ARG A 364 -30.23 -10.51 4.24
N ASP A 365 -29.43 -9.59 3.75
CA ASP A 365 -28.55 -9.78 2.62
C ASP A 365 -27.28 -10.56 3.00
N VAL A 366 -26.72 -11.27 2.02
CA VAL A 366 -25.48 -12.05 2.20
C VAL A 366 -24.30 -11.13 2.48
N ALA A 367 -24.27 -9.95 1.83
CA ALA A 367 -23.14 -9.03 1.88
C ALA A 367 -22.87 -8.57 3.32
N SER A 368 -23.88 -7.99 3.96
CA SER A 368 -23.82 -7.51 5.33
C SER A 368 -23.60 -8.62 6.35
N ARG A 369 -24.26 -9.78 6.19
CA ARG A 369 -24.13 -10.93 7.12
C ARG A 369 -22.68 -11.41 7.20
N THR A 370 -22.11 -11.81 6.07
CA THR A 370 -20.71 -12.28 6.02
C THR A 370 -19.68 -11.19 6.36
N GLY A 371 -19.90 -9.93 5.98
CA GLY A 371 -18.98 -8.84 6.30
C GLY A 371 -18.87 -8.57 7.82
N HIS A 372 -20.01 -8.45 8.51
CA HIS A 372 -20.03 -8.27 9.95
C HIS A 372 -19.62 -9.52 10.73
N SER A 373 -19.91 -10.73 10.21
CA SER A 373 -19.40 -11.98 10.78
C SER A 373 -17.88 -12.04 10.73
N LEU A 374 -17.29 -11.72 9.58
CA LEU A 374 -15.84 -11.69 9.42
C LEU A 374 -15.18 -10.62 10.30
N ALA A 375 -15.81 -9.45 10.43
CA ALA A 375 -15.33 -8.40 11.33
C ALA A 375 -15.26 -8.85 12.80
N LEU A 376 -16.26 -9.62 13.27
CA LEU A 376 -16.23 -10.23 14.60
C LEU A 376 -15.08 -11.24 14.74
N GLY A 377 -14.84 -12.06 13.71
CA GLY A 377 -13.70 -12.98 13.67
C GLY A 377 -12.36 -12.25 13.77
N CYS A 378 -12.16 -11.21 12.95
CA CYS A 378 -10.95 -10.38 12.98
C CYS A 378 -10.76 -9.65 14.32
N LEU A 379 -11.83 -9.16 14.95
CA LEU A 379 -11.76 -8.55 16.29
C LEU A 379 -11.20 -9.54 17.32
N HIS A 380 -11.73 -10.76 17.37
CA HIS A 380 -11.23 -11.80 18.29
C HIS A 380 -9.80 -12.22 17.97
N ARG A 381 -9.46 -12.32 16.67
CA ARG A 381 -8.10 -12.65 16.22
C ARG A 381 -7.05 -11.66 16.71
N TYR A 382 -7.30 -10.36 16.60
CA TYR A 382 -6.29 -9.33 16.91
C TYR A 382 -6.32 -8.81 18.35
N VAL A 383 -7.44 -8.96 19.05
CA VAL A 383 -7.67 -8.34 20.38
C VAL A 383 -7.89 -9.38 21.49
N GLY A 384 -7.75 -10.68 21.21
CA GLY A 384 -8.09 -11.84 22.06
C GLY A 384 -7.83 -11.78 23.58
N GLY A 385 -6.91 -10.94 24.06
CA GLY A 385 -6.63 -10.72 25.49
C GLY A 385 -7.19 -9.42 26.11
N MET A 386 -7.56 -8.39 25.32
CA MET A 386 -7.88 -7.03 25.79
C MET A 386 -9.39 -6.76 25.91
N GLY A 387 -10.14 -7.69 26.50
CA GLY A 387 -11.58 -7.55 26.76
C GLY A 387 -12.51 -8.19 25.73
N SER A 388 -11.98 -8.89 24.72
CA SER A 388 -12.81 -9.66 23.77
C SER A 388 -13.56 -10.82 24.45
N SER A 389 -13.06 -11.33 25.58
CA SER A 389 -13.66 -12.41 26.35
C SER A 389 -15.11 -12.12 26.79
N GLN A 390 -15.44 -10.86 27.08
CA GLN A 390 -16.80 -10.47 27.47
C GLN A 390 -17.83 -10.64 26.34
N HIS A 391 -17.39 -10.54 25.09
CA HIS A 391 -18.25 -10.63 23.91
C HIS A 391 -18.12 -11.96 23.16
N LEU A 392 -17.18 -12.82 23.57
CA LEU A 392 -16.89 -14.09 22.89
C LEU A 392 -18.12 -14.99 22.83
N ASN A 393 -18.82 -15.20 23.96
CA ASN A 393 -20.01 -16.05 23.99
C ASN A 393 -21.12 -15.54 23.06
N THR A 394 -21.33 -14.22 23.02
CA THR A 394 -22.32 -13.59 22.12
C THR A 394 -21.91 -13.74 20.66
N SER A 395 -20.63 -13.51 20.33
CA SER A 395 -20.11 -13.71 18.98
C SER A 395 -20.28 -15.16 18.53
N VAL A 396 -19.86 -16.13 19.35
CA VAL A 396 -19.99 -17.56 19.02
C VAL A 396 -21.45 -17.96 18.83
N SER A 397 -22.35 -17.48 19.68
CA SER A 397 -23.78 -17.79 19.57
C SER A 397 -24.39 -17.26 18.26
N ILE A 398 -24.06 -16.02 17.88
CA ILE A 398 -24.55 -15.41 16.62
C ILE A 398 -23.95 -16.12 15.42
N LEU A 399 -22.64 -16.37 15.42
CA LEU A 399 -21.95 -17.03 14.31
C LEU A 399 -22.44 -18.47 14.13
N LEU A 400 -22.70 -19.20 15.22
CA LEU A 400 -23.29 -20.54 15.17
C LEU A 400 -24.70 -20.51 14.56
N ALA A 401 -25.53 -19.55 14.96
CA ALA A 401 -26.88 -19.40 14.40
C ALA A 401 -26.82 -19.13 12.88
N LEU A 402 -25.85 -18.33 12.42
CA LEU A 402 -25.63 -18.07 10.99
C LEU A 402 -25.12 -19.31 10.25
N ALA A 403 -24.21 -20.08 10.86
CA ALA A 403 -23.72 -21.33 10.28
C ALA A 403 -24.83 -22.39 10.16
N GLN A 404 -25.82 -22.35 11.05
CA GLN A 404 -26.98 -23.27 11.03
C GLN A 404 -28.15 -22.77 10.17
N ASP A 405 -28.06 -21.56 9.60
CA ASP A 405 -29.12 -20.98 8.75
C ASP A 405 -29.15 -21.62 7.35
N ALA A 406 -29.92 -22.71 7.23
CA ALA A 406 -30.10 -23.45 5.98
C ALA A 406 -30.73 -22.62 4.84
N THR A 407 -31.27 -21.43 5.12
CA THR A 407 -31.84 -20.55 4.10
C THR A 407 -30.78 -19.75 3.34
N SER A 408 -29.50 -19.80 3.76
CA SER A 408 -28.42 -19.05 3.13
C SER A 408 -27.11 -19.83 3.05
N PRO A 409 -26.99 -20.81 2.13
CA PRO A 409 -25.80 -21.67 2.03
C PRO A 409 -24.51 -20.88 1.74
N VAL A 410 -24.61 -19.73 1.06
CA VAL A 410 -23.47 -18.84 0.81
C VAL A 410 -22.93 -18.20 2.10
N VAL A 411 -23.79 -17.94 3.09
CA VAL A 411 -23.38 -17.41 4.40
C VAL A 411 -22.85 -18.53 5.28
N GLN A 412 -23.32 -19.77 5.12
CA GLN A 412 -22.81 -20.92 5.89
C GLN A 412 -21.38 -21.30 5.49
N ASN A 413 -21.06 -21.23 4.19
CA ASN A 413 -19.77 -21.65 3.63
C ASN A 413 -18.67 -20.58 3.72
N LYS A 414 -18.99 -19.36 4.15
CA LYS A 414 -18.07 -18.20 4.20
C LYS A 414 -17.92 -17.68 5.62
#